data_AF-A0A936IID7-F1
#
_entry.id   AF-A0A936IID7-F1
#
_cell.length_a   1.000
_cell.length_b   1.000
_cell.length_c   1.000
_cell.angle_alpha   90.00
_cell.angle_beta   90.00
_cell.angle_gamma   90.00
#
_symmetry.space_group_name_H-M   'P 1'
#
loop_
_entity.id
_entity.type
_entity.pdbx_description
1 polymer ?
#
loop_
_entity_poly.entity_id
_entity_poly.type
_entity_poly.pdbx_seq_one_letter_code
_entity_poly.pdbx_strand_id
1 'polypeptide(L)'
;MGCCPGEECVAQVGFRRYEFAGTESGKDFVVRSVFGLGFLVFASAAWIASPPVRAAIVVNNDEWTLSDSGFGFAPDAPNFAQNVAALFSGGGPGNFLVYSSNFGLTGSQLASTMASAGHAWTISTALPFTLATFQQYDGLFLAGSDSYPNALEAADLIAYVQGGGSLYIAAGTGNGGAVTEAAAWNQVLNAFGLSLAPSYNGIAGNIAISSPHPLFVGVNSLYQNNGNSIVDLEPANPDNEVLVTLGGDGLYAVWVPEPAPLLLLGVAALIRRRR
;
A
#
# COMPACT_ATOMS: atom_id res chain seq x y z
N MET A 1 -53.91 -17.23 19.18
CA MET A 1 -53.79 -18.68 18.92
C MET A 1 -52.46 -19.12 19.49
N GLY A 2 -52.49 -19.85 20.59
CA GLY A 2 -51.30 -20.41 21.21
C GLY A 2 -51.17 -21.89 20.87
N CYS A 3 -49.93 -22.36 20.76
CA CYS A 3 -49.54 -23.73 21.07
C CYS A 3 -48.15 -23.69 21.71
N CYS A 4 -48.03 -24.52 22.74
CA CYS A 4 -46.94 -24.69 23.69
C CYS A 4 -45.82 -25.62 23.16
N PRO A 5 -44.71 -25.78 23.91
CA PRO A 5 -43.41 -26.25 23.41
C PRO A 5 -43.17 -27.76 23.60
N GLY A 6 -42.26 -28.31 22.80
CA GLY A 6 -41.72 -29.67 22.96
C GLY A 6 -41.59 -30.40 21.63
N GLU A 7 -40.38 -30.93 21.39
CA GLU A 7 -39.95 -31.80 20.28
C GLU A 7 -39.38 -31.14 19.02
N GLU A 8 -38.15 -31.56 18.75
CA GLU A 8 -37.22 -31.11 17.72
C GLU A 8 -37.64 -31.64 16.34
N CYS A 9 -37.86 -30.77 15.37
CA CYS A 9 -37.91 -31.16 13.96
C CYS A 9 -36.51 -31.01 13.35
N VAL A 10 -35.77 -32.11 13.36
CA VAL A 10 -34.45 -32.28 12.74
C VAL A 10 -34.59 -32.29 11.22
N ALA A 11 -33.80 -31.44 10.55
CA ALA A 11 -33.67 -31.38 9.11
C ALA A 11 -32.99 -32.63 8.54
N GLN A 12 -33.61 -33.23 7.52
CA GLN A 12 -33.06 -34.34 6.74
C GLN A 12 -31.77 -33.93 6.02
N VAL A 13 -30.65 -34.58 6.38
CA VAL A 13 -29.44 -34.64 5.57
C VAL A 13 -29.33 -36.03 4.98
N GLY A 14 -29.45 -36.14 3.66
CA GLY A 14 -29.32 -37.39 2.93
C GLY A 14 -27.85 -37.83 2.84
N PHE A 15 -27.52 -38.96 3.47
CA PHE A 15 -26.31 -39.71 3.19
C PHE A 15 -26.66 -41.06 2.56
N ARG A 16 -26.02 -41.33 1.41
CA ARG A 16 -26.18 -42.56 0.62
C ARG A 16 -25.69 -43.79 1.40
N ARG A 17 -26.49 -44.85 1.36
CA ARG A 17 -26.11 -46.24 1.64
C ARG A 17 -25.03 -46.71 0.66
N TYR A 18 -24.06 -47.47 1.16
CA TYR A 18 -23.44 -48.55 0.41
C TYR A 18 -23.64 -49.84 1.22
N GLU A 19 -24.62 -50.63 0.80
CA GLU A 19 -24.72 -52.05 1.16
C GLU A 19 -23.76 -52.83 0.25
N PHE A 20 -22.90 -53.66 0.83
CA PHE A 20 -22.30 -54.79 0.14
C PHE A 20 -22.57 -56.04 0.97
N ALA A 21 -23.46 -56.88 0.45
CA ALA A 21 -23.66 -58.25 0.88
C ALA A 21 -22.63 -59.16 0.19
N GLY A 22 -22.10 -60.13 0.94
CA GLY A 22 -21.20 -61.16 0.40
C GLY A 22 -20.74 -62.12 1.48
N THR A 23 -21.48 -63.21 1.63
CA THR A 23 -21.20 -64.38 2.48
C THR A 23 -20.20 -65.32 1.81
N GLU A 24 -19.22 -65.85 2.56
CA GLU A 24 -18.90 -67.29 2.73
C GLU A 24 -17.42 -67.59 3.02
N SER A 25 -17.25 -68.46 4.03
CA SER A 25 -16.27 -69.56 4.16
C SER A 25 -14.76 -69.25 4.17
N GLY A 26 -14.14 -69.57 5.31
CA GLY A 26 -12.71 -69.44 5.56
C GLY A 26 -11.81 -70.36 4.75
N LYS A 27 -10.55 -69.92 4.64
CA LYS A 27 -9.28 -70.65 4.85
C LYS A 27 -8.12 -69.68 4.61
N ASP A 28 -7.22 -69.61 5.60
CA ASP A 28 -5.82 -69.18 5.52
C ASP A 28 -5.50 -67.88 4.75
N PHE A 29 -5.58 -66.74 5.46
CA PHE A 29 -4.93 -65.50 5.00
C PHE A 29 -3.61 -65.29 5.75
N VAL A 30 -2.52 -65.62 5.07
CA VAL A 30 -1.14 -65.36 5.47
C VAL A 30 -0.94 -63.84 5.61
N VAL A 31 -0.60 -63.38 6.81
CA VAL A 31 -0.15 -62.01 7.07
C VAL A 31 1.20 -61.81 6.38
N ARG A 32 1.20 -61.19 5.20
CA ARG A 32 2.40 -60.58 4.62
C ARG A 32 2.33 -59.07 4.86
N SER A 33 3.06 -58.64 5.88
CA SER A 33 3.38 -57.24 6.13
C SER A 33 4.02 -56.63 4.90
N VAL A 34 3.27 -55.81 4.18
CA VAL A 34 3.83 -54.82 3.26
C VAL A 34 3.92 -53.53 4.05
N PHE A 35 5.14 -53.18 4.45
CA PHE A 35 5.49 -51.84 4.90
C PHE A 35 5.23 -50.86 3.75
N GLY A 36 4.00 -50.35 3.67
CA GLY A 36 3.67 -49.17 2.87
C GLY A 36 4.20 -47.94 3.59
N LEU A 37 5.36 -47.45 3.15
CA LEU A 37 5.90 -46.15 3.56
C LEU A 37 4.95 -45.06 3.01
N GLY A 38 3.89 -44.75 3.74
CA GLY A 38 3.02 -43.62 3.46
C GLY A 38 3.77 -42.33 3.79
N PHE A 39 4.38 -41.72 2.78
CA PHE A 39 4.87 -40.35 2.88
C PHE A 39 3.66 -39.41 3.00
N LEU A 40 3.32 -39.03 4.24
CA LEU A 40 2.49 -37.87 4.52
C LEU A 40 3.29 -36.63 4.11
N VAL A 41 3.03 -36.14 2.90
CA VAL A 41 3.48 -34.80 2.48
C VAL A 41 2.61 -33.81 3.25
N PHE A 42 3.12 -33.32 4.37
CA PHE A 42 2.64 -32.06 4.93
C PHE A 42 2.97 -30.98 3.90
N ALA A 43 1.97 -30.51 3.15
CA ALA A 43 2.05 -29.24 2.48
C ALA A 43 2.09 -28.16 3.56
N SER A 44 3.28 -27.90 4.08
CA SER A 44 3.56 -26.68 4.83
C SER A 44 3.31 -25.53 3.86
N ALA A 45 2.17 -24.87 4.01
CA ALA A 45 1.98 -23.53 3.48
C ALA A 45 3.06 -22.67 4.16
N ALA A 46 4.19 -22.51 3.47
CA ALA A 46 5.12 -21.47 3.81
C ALA A 46 4.32 -20.17 3.61
N TRP A 47 3.88 -19.58 4.71
CA TRP A 47 3.63 -18.15 4.73
C TRP A 47 4.96 -17.53 4.31
N ILE A 48 5.06 -17.15 3.04
CA ILE A 48 6.05 -16.17 2.65
C ILE A 48 5.66 -14.97 3.51
N ALA A 49 6.44 -14.70 4.56
CA ALA A 49 6.33 -13.45 5.26
C ALA A 49 6.42 -12.39 4.16
N SER A 50 5.34 -11.63 3.98
CA SER A 50 5.38 -10.47 3.11
C SER A 50 6.65 -9.71 3.46
N PRO A 51 7.46 -9.27 2.47
CA PRO A 51 8.59 -8.43 2.79
C PRO A 51 8.10 -7.30 3.71
N PRO A 52 8.89 -6.90 4.73
CA PRO A 52 8.49 -5.85 5.64
C PRO A 52 7.98 -4.66 4.82
N VAL A 53 6.93 -4.01 5.33
CA VAL A 53 6.38 -2.77 4.78
C VAL A 53 7.54 -1.92 4.27
N ARG A 54 7.57 -1.67 2.96
CA ARG A 54 8.64 -0.87 2.37
C ARG A 54 8.34 0.58 2.70
N ALA A 55 9.28 1.24 3.36
CA ALA A 55 9.26 2.69 3.45
C ALA A 55 9.12 3.27 2.04
N ALA A 56 8.18 4.19 1.87
CA ALA A 56 7.97 4.84 0.59
C ALA A 56 7.46 6.25 0.78
N ILE A 57 7.86 7.15 -0.11
CA ILE A 57 7.22 8.45 -0.25
C ILE A 57 6.66 8.51 -1.66
N VAL A 58 5.37 8.78 -1.79
CA VAL A 58 4.73 9.10 -3.06
C VAL A 58 4.38 10.58 -3.02
N VAL A 59 4.93 11.34 -3.96
CA VAL A 59 4.61 12.76 -4.12
C VAL A 59 3.75 12.90 -5.36
N ASN A 60 2.58 13.47 -5.17
CA ASN A 60 1.72 13.96 -6.24
C ASN A 60 1.75 15.48 -6.18
N ASN A 61 2.00 16.12 -7.33
CA ASN A 61 2.09 17.57 -7.41
C ASN A 61 0.77 18.28 -7.08
N ASP A 62 -0.36 17.56 -7.08
CA ASP A 62 -1.70 18.13 -7.13
C ASP A 62 -2.76 17.30 -6.34
N GLU A 63 -3.49 17.96 -5.45
CA GLU A 63 -4.53 17.37 -4.61
C GLU A 63 -5.80 16.97 -5.37
N TRP A 64 -6.04 17.53 -6.56
CA TRP A 64 -7.24 17.24 -7.33
C TRP A 64 -7.29 15.78 -7.81
N THR A 65 -6.14 15.11 -7.95
CA THR A 65 -6.04 13.73 -8.45
C THR A 65 -6.93 12.76 -7.69
N LEU A 66 -6.93 12.83 -6.35
CA LEU A 66 -7.68 11.92 -5.49
C LEU A 66 -8.98 12.53 -4.92
N SER A 67 -9.31 13.75 -5.34
CA SER A 67 -10.59 14.38 -5.00
C SER A 67 -11.76 13.65 -5.65
N ASP A 68 -12.97 13.83 -5.13
CA ASP A 68 -14.18 13.31 -5.77
C ASP A 68 -14.36 13.85 -7.21
N SER A 69 -13.85 15.06 -7.51
CA SER A 69 -13.82 15.58 -8.89
C SER A 69 -12.81 14.84 -9.75
N GLY A 70 -11.61 14.55 -9.23
CA GLY A 70 -10.58 13.79 -9.92
C GLY A 70 -11.06 12.39 -10.31
N PHE A 71 -11.75 11.71 -9.39
CA PHE A 71 -12.42 10.43 -9.68
C PHE A 71 -13.50 10.56 -10.76
N GLY A 72 -14.25 11.67 -10.78
CA GLY A 72 -15.27 11.93 -11.80
C GLY A 72 -14.70 12.22 -13.19
N PHE A 73 -13.56 12.91 -13.28
CA PHE A 73 -12.91 13.23 -14.55
C PHE A 73 -12.00 12.11 -15.06
N ALA A 74 -11.28 11.42 -14.17
CA ALA A 74 -10.33 10.37 -14.49
C ALA A 74 -10.73 9.06 -13.78
N PRO A 75 -11.40 8.12 -14.49
CA PRO A 75 -11.94 6.90 -13.88
C PRO A 75 -10.87 5.92 -13.38
N ASP A 76 -9.59 6.17 -13.67
CA ASP A 76 -8.46 5.36 -13.22
C ASP A 76 -7.91 5.79 -11.84
N ALA A 77 -8.39 6.90 -11.27
CA ALA A 77 -8.00 7.37 -9.93
C ALA A 77 -8.15 6.31 -8.82
N PRO A 78 -9.20 5.44 -8.80
CA PRO A 78 -9.27 4.35 -7.85
C PRO A 78 -8.09 3.37 -7.94
N ASN A 79 -7.63 3.04 -9.16
CA ASN A 79 -6.50 2.13 -9.35
C ASN A 79 -5.21 2.76 -8.83
N PHE A 80 -4.99 4.06 -9.08
CA PHE A 80 -3.85 4.78 -8.54
C PHE A 80 -3.85 4.77 -7.00
N ALA A 81 -4.98 5.09 -6.37
CA ALA A 81 -5.12 5.05 -4.91
C ALA A 81 -4.81 3.66 -4.33
N GLN A 82 -5.33 2.59 -4.96
CA GLN A 82 -5.08 1.21 -4.55
C GLN A 82 -3.60 0.81 -4.75
N ASN A 83 -2.95 1.27 -5.82
CA ASN A 83 -1.54 0.98 -6.06
C ASN A 83 -0.64 1.66 -5.01
N VAL A 84 -0.95 2.91 -4.62
CA VAL A 84 -0.28 3.60 -3.50
C VAL A 84 -0.48 2.81 -2.21
N ALA A 85 -1.71 2.40 -1.91
CA ALA A 85 -2.01 1.61 -0.72
C ALA A 85 -1.28 0.27 -0.71
N ALA A 86 -1.22 -0.42 -1.85
CA ALA A 86 -0.51 -1.68 -2.02
C ALA A 86 1.00 -1.51 -1.83
N LEU A 87 1.58 -0.41 -2.31
CA LEU A 87 2.98 -0.08 -2.05
C LEU A 87 3.25 0.05 -0.54
N PHE A 88 2.38 0.76 0.18
CA PHE A 88 2.56 1.03 1.62
C PHE A 88 2.25 -0.18 2.51
N SER A 89 1.43 -1.11 2.05
CA SER A 89 0.99 -2.28 2.85
C SER A 89 1.66 -3.59 2.41
N GLY A 90 2.51 -3.57 1.38
CA GLY A 90 3.06 -4.78 0.78
C GLY A 90 2.01 -5.65 0.08
N GLY A 91 0.92 -5.03 -0.40
CA GLY A 91 -0.17 -5.67 -1.16
C GLY A 91 -1.30 -6.29 -0.33
N GLY A 92 -1.29 -6.11 1.00
CA GLY A 92 -2.36 -6.57 1.90
C GLY A 92 -3.27 -5.45 2.40
N PRO A 93 -4.23 -5.75 3.29
CA PRO A 93 -4.88 -4.72 4.09
C PRO A 93 -3.84 -3.87 4.84
N GLY A 94 -4.13 -2.58 4.99
CA GLY A 94 -3.24 -1.62 5.65
C GLY A 94 -4.03 -0.68 6.54
N ASN A 95 -3.38 -0.06 7.50
CA ASN A 95 -3.93 0.94 8.40
C ASN A 95 -3.36 2.31 8.06
N PHE A 96 -4.21 3.20 7.53
CA PHE A 96 -3.79 4.50 7.02
C PHE A 96 -4.44 5.65 7.80
N LEU A 97 -3.64 6.69 8.03
CA LEU A 97 -4.09 7.96 8.56
C LEU A 97 -4.10 9.02 7.47
N VAL A 98 -5.25 9.62 7.21
CA VAL A 98 -5.36 10.91 6.55
C VAL A 98 -5.28 11.99 7.61
N TYR A 99 -4.12 12.64 7.70
CA TYR A 99 -3.96 13.81 8.56
C TYR A 99 -4.18 15.06 7.69
N SER A 100 -5.42 15.34 7.30
CA SER A 100 -5.75 16.47 6.44
C SER A 100 -7.24 16.79 6.50
N SER A 101 -7.62 18.06 6.33
CA SER A 101 -9.00 18.47 6.00
C SER A 101 -9.21 18.75 4.52
N ASN A 102 -8.17 18.62 3.68
CA ASN A 102 -8.22 18.97 2.27
C ASN A 102 -9.17 18.02 1.50
N PHE A 103 -9.96 18.58 0.59
CA PHE A 103 -10.97 17.84 -0.19
C PHE A 103 -10.36 16.75 -1.09
N GLY A 104 -9.10 16.89 -1.48
CA GLY A 104 -8.33 15.90 -2.24
C GLY A 104 -8.11 14.59 -1.49
N LEU A 105 -8.21 14.59 -0.16
CA LEU A 105 -8.01 13.39 0.68
C LEU A 105 -9.23 13.01 1.54
N THR A 106 -10.20 13.91 1.70
CA THR A 106 -11.39 13.70 2.54
C THR A 106 -12.65 13.36 1.75
N GLY A 107 -12.52 13.23 0.42
CA GLY A 107 -13.61 12.84 -0.48
C GLY A 107 -14.17 11.44 -0.22
N SER A 108 -15.46 11.28 -0.53
CA SER A 108 -16.20 10.04 -0.26
C SER A 108 -15.76 8.87 -1.17
N GLN A 109 -15.33 9.16 -2.39
CA GLN A 109 -14.91 8.13 -3.35
C GLN A 109 -13.57 7.53 -2.97
N LEU A 110 -12.60 8.35 -2.53
CA LEU A 110 -11.33 7.85 -2.02
C LEU A 110 -11.56 6.98 -0.78
N ALA A 111 -12.31 7.47 0.21
CA ALA A 111 -12.61 6.71 1.42
C ALA A 111 -13.29 5.36 1.10
N SER A 112 -14.27 5.36 0.19
CA SER A 112 -14.95 4.12 -0.23
C SER A 112 -14.03 3.17 -0.98
N THR A 113 -13.12 3.69 -1.81
CA THR A 113 -12.12 2.91 -2.54
C THR A 113 -11.18 2.20 -1.57
N MET A 114 -10.64 2.93 -0.59
CA MET A 114 -9.71 2.39 0.40
C MET A 114 -10.40 1.35 1.30
N ALA A 115 -11.61 1.64 1.78
CA ALA A 115 -12.37 0.72 2.59
C ALA A 115 -12.78 -0.56 1.82
N SER A 116 -13.16 -0.43 0.55
CA SER A 116 -13.54 -1.59 -0.29
C SER A 116 -12.35 -2.50 -0.62
N ALA A 117 -11.14 -1.94 -0.66
CA ALA A 117 -9.90 -2.71 -0.76
C ALA A 117 -9.48 -3.36 0.59
N GLY A 118 -10.24 -3.15 1.66
CA GLY A 118 -10.03 -3.76 2.97
C GLY A 118 -9.10 -2.99 3.90
N HIS A 119 -8.71 -1.76 3.54
CA HIS A 119 -7.86 -0.94 4.40
C HIS A 119 -8.66 -0.27 5.53
N ALA A 120 -8.02 -0.10 6.69
CA ALA A 120 -8.50 0.83 7.70
C ALA A 120 -8.12 2.25 7.28
N TRP A 121 -9.12 3.12 7.16
CA TRP A 121 -8.97 4.49 6.65
C TRP A 121 -9.44 5.49 7.71
N THR A 122 -8.51 6.08 8.44
CA THR A 122 -8.80 7.03 9.52
C THR A 122 -8.56 8.44 9.03
N ILE A 123 -9.57 9.30 9.06
CA ILE A 123 -9.42 10.73 8.75
C ILE A 123 -9.46 11.51 10.07
N SER A 124 -8.34 12.15 10.44
CA SER A 124 -8.28 12.95 11.67
C SER A 124 -7.11 13.92 11.68
N THR A 125 -7.41 15.19 11.98
CA THR A 125 -6.43 16.23 12.34
C THR A 125 -6.41 16.51 13.85
N ALA A 126 -7.14 15.71 14.65
CA ALA A 126 -7.23 15.87 16.09
C ALA A 126 -6.19 15.04 16.86
N LEU A 127 -5.49 14.14 16.18
CA LEU A 127 -4.40 13.37 16.77
C LEU A 127 -3.16 14.26 16.93
N PRO A 128 -2.25 13.99 17.89
CA PRO A 128 -0.98 14.71 17.95
C PRO A 128 -0.14 14.43 16.69
N PHE A 129 0.37 15.49 16.04
CA PHE A 129 1.29 15.39 14.90
C PHE A 129 2.71 15.03 15.39
N THR A 130 2.92 13.75 15.73
CA THR A 130 4.17 13.27 16.32
C THR A 130 4.54 11.89 15.80
N LEU A 131 5.83 11.55 15.87
CA LEU A 131 6.34 10.22 15.50
C LEU A 131 5.57 9.07 16.18
N ALA A 132 5.25 9.23 17.47
CA ALA A 132 4.53 8.20 18.23
C ALA A 132 3.10 7.94 17.72
N THR A 133 2.45 8.96 17.14
CA THR A 133 1.18 8.77 16.44
C THR A 133 1.41 8.07 15.11
N PHE A 134 2.40 8.52 14.33
CA PHE A 134 2.65 8.01 12.98
C PHE A 134 2.98 6.52 12.97
N GLN A 135 3.78 6.06 13.92
CA GLN A 135 4.17 4.65 14.07
C GLN A 135 2.99 3.68 14.34
N GLN A 136 1.77 4.18 14.53
CA GLN A 136 0.56 3.36 14.65
C GLN A 136 -0.08 3.02 13.29
N TYR A 137 0.42 3.61 12.21
CA TYR A 137 -0.11 3.49 10.85
C TYR A 137 0.96 3.01 9.88
N ASP A 138 0.54 2.24 8.87
CA ASP A 138 1.41 1.75 7.79
C ASP A 138 1.75 2.87 6.80
N GLY A 139 0.89 3.87 6.68
CA GLY A 139 1.15 5.06 5.88
C GLY A 139 0.28 6.25 6.25
N LEU A 140 0.79 7.44 5.96
CA LEU A 140 0.11 8.72 6.16
C LEU A 140 -0.23 9.35 4.81
N PHE A 141 -1.42 9.91 4.69
CA PHE A 141 -1.87 10.71 3.55
C PHE A 141 -2.01 12.16 4.00
N LEU A 142 -1.22 13.04 3.38
CA LEU A 142 -1.00 14.40 3.82
C LEU A 142 -1.27 15.40 2.69
N ALA A 143 -2.00 16.48 3.00
CA ALA A 143 -2.30 17.55 2.06
C ALA A 143 -2.77 18.81 2.80
N GLY A 144 -2.39 19.99 2.30
CA GLY A 144 -2.86 21.27 2.81
C GLY A 144 -2.28 21.64 4.19
N SER A 145 -2.70 22.80 4.69
CA SER A 145 -2.03 23.48 5.81
C SER A 145 -2.10 22.76 7.16
N ASP A 146 -3.09 21.89 7.37
CA ASP A 146 -3.19 21.12 8.61
C ASP A 146 -2.08 20.07 8.72
N SER A 147 -1.46 19.71 7.59
CA SER A 147 -0.37 18.74 7.51
C SER A 147 1.00 19.38 7.35
N TYR A 148 1.08 20.70 7.19
CA TYR A 148 2.36 21.39 6.94
C TYR A 148 3.26 21.29 8.16
N PRO A 149 4.39 20.57 8.06
CA PRO A 149 5.24 20.38 9.21
C PRO A 149 6.04 21.65 9.52
N ASN A 150 6.14 21.98 10.81
CA ASN A 150 7.26 22.76 11.31
C ASN A 150 8.53 21.89 11.40
N ALA A 151 9.68 22.48 11.78
CA ALA A 151 10.96 21.78 11.79
C ALA A 151 11.00 20.51 12.69
N LEU A 152 10.31 20.52 13.83
CA LEU A 152 10.24 19.35 14.71
C LEU A 152 9.33 18.26 14.11
N GLU A 153 8.21 18.67 13.56
CA GLU A 153 7.25 17.77 12.90
C GLU A 153 7.83 17.16 11.62
N ALA A 154 8.65 17.91 10.89
CA ALA A 154 9.39 17.41 9.74
C ALA A 154 10.41 16.34 10.16
N ALA A 155 11.11 16.56 11.27
CA ALA A 155 12.02 15.55 11.83
C ALA A 155 11.27 14.27 12.23
N ASP A 156 10.07 14.39 12.80
CA ASP A 156 9.22 13.24 13.13
C ASP A 156 8.75 12.47 11.89
N LEU A 157 8.35 13.16 10.81
CA LEU A 157 8.00 12.52 9.53
C LEU A 157 9.20 11.81 8.88
N ILE A 158 10.37 12.45 8.89
CA ILE A 158 11.61 11.83 8.38
C ILE A 158 11.94 10.58 9.18
N ALA A 159 11.89 10.65 10.51
CA ALA A 159 12.15 9.51 11.39
C ALA A 159 11.12 8.39 11.20
N TYR A 160 9.86 8.74 10.92
CA TYR A 160 8.81 7.77 10.61
C TYR A 160 9.13 7.00 9.33
N VAL A 161 9.51 7.68 8.24
CA VAL A 161 9.88 7.03 6.97
C VAL A 161 11.15 6.19 7.14
N GLN A 162 12.18 6.71 7.80
CA GLN A 162 13.40 5.97 8.10
C GLN A 162 13.13 4.73 8.98
N GLY A 163 12.08 4.76 9.78
CA GLY A 163 11.59 3.66 10.59
C GLY A 163 10.73 2.62 9.85
N GLY A 164 10.52 2.78 8.54
CA GLY A 164 9.70 1.87 7.72
C GLY A 164 8.31 2.41 7.34
N GLY A 165 7.93 3.59 7.84
CA GLY A 165 6.66 4.22 7.52
C GLY A 165 6.59 4.75 6.09
N SER A 166 5.38 5.02 5.60
CA SER A 166 5.17 5.55 4.24
C SER A 166 4.35 6.84 4.21
N LEU A 167 4.65 7.72 3.26
CA LEU A 167 3.97 9.00 3.09
C LEU A 167 3.39 9.12 1.67
N TYR A 168 2.13 9.52 1.58
CA TYR A 168 1.56 10.12 0.38
C TYR A 168 1.39 11.61 0.62
N ILE A 169 2.03 12.43 -0.20
CA ILE A 169 1.93 13.89 -0.16
C ILE A 169 1.21 14.35 -1.43
N ALA A 170 0.05 14.99 -1.26
CA ALA A 170 -0.61 15.75 -2.30
C ALA A 170 -0.32 17.24 -2.11
N ALA A 171 0.52 17.79 -3.00
CA ALA A 171 0.83 19.22 -3.08
C ALA A 171 -0.22 19.96 -3.93
N GLY A 172 0.02 21.22 -4.29
CA GLY A 172 -0.85 21.98 -5.18
C GLY A 172 -2.06 22.64 -4.50
N THR A 173 -2.16 22.56 -3.17
CA THR A 173 -3.41 22.79 -2.43
C THR A 173 -3.94 24.23 -2.43
N GLY A 174 -3.14 25.18 -2.91
CA GLY A 174 -3.42 26.61 -2.81
C GLY A 174 -3.23 27.18 -1.40
N ASN A 175 -3.08 26.35 -0.36
CA ASN A 175 -2.95 26.80 1.02
C ASN A 175 -1.62 27.52 1.25
N GLY A 176 -1.67 28.84 1.48
CA GLY A 176 -0.49 29.69 1.62
C GLY A 176 0.23 30.03 0.31
N GLY A 177 -0.23 29.45 -0.82
CA GLY A 177 0.38 29.58 -2.13
C GLY A 177 1.62 28.69 -2.32
N ALA A 178 2.05 28.57 -3.57
CA ALA A 178 3.06 27.62 -4.01
C ALA A 178 4.39 27.71 -3.25
N VAL A 179 4.80 28.92 -2.87
CA VAL A 179 6.06 29.16 -2.14
C VAL A 179 5.98 28.60 -0.72
N THR A 180 4.90 28.89 0.01
CA THR A 180 4.72 28.43 1.39
C THR A 180 4.54 26.92 1.45
N GLU A 181 3.76 26.36 0.54
CA GLU A 181 3.56 24.92 0.41
C GLU A 181 4.88 24.18 0.12
N ALA A 182 5.64 24.66 -0.87
CA ALA A 182 6.96 24.12 -1.16
C ALA A 182 7.90 24.24 0.04
N ALA A 183 7.93 25.39 0.72
CA ALA A 183 8.77 25.57 1.91
C ALA A 183 8.40 24.63 3.07
N ALA A 184 7.11 24.29 3.25
CA ALA A 184 6.68 23.33 4.25
C ALA A 184 7.12 21.90 3.89
N TRP A 185 6.77 21.43 2.69
CA TRP A 185 7.07 20.06 2.28
C TRP A 185 8.55 19.78 2.06
N ASN A 186 9.31 20.77 1.58
CA ASN A 186 10.74 20.61 1.32
C ASN A 186 11.57 20.41 2.59
N GLN A 187 11.02 20.68 3.78
CA GLN A 187 11.66 20.28 5.05
C GLN A 187 11.76 18.75 5.19
N VAL A 188 10.83 18.01 4.58
CA VAL A 188 10.82 16.53 4.57
C VAL A 188 11.42 16.01 3.27
N LEU A 189 10.93 16.47 2.12
CA LEU A 189 11.27 15.90 0.80
C LEU A 189 12.78 15.99 0.49
N ASN A 190 13.44 17.08 0.88
CA ASN A 190 14.86 17.25 0.61
C ASN A 190 15.73 16.19 1.31
N ALA A 191 15.25 15.58 2.41
CA ALA A 191 15.95 14.48 3.08
C ALA A 191 15.93 13.17 2.26
N PHE A 192 15.10 13.10 1.22
CA PHE A 192 14.86 11.93 0.37
C PHE A 192 15.11 12.25 -1.11
N GLY A 193 15.94 13.26 -1.41
CA GLY A 193 16.32 13.60 -2.78
C GLY A 193 15.20 14.21 -3.64
N LEU A 194 14.09 14.65 -3.04
CA LEU A 194 12.95 15.23 -3.76
C LEU A 194 12.70 16.67 -3.32
N SER A 195 12.03 17.45 -4.16
CA SER A 195 11.63 18.83 -3.83
C SER A 195 10.40 19.27 -4.61
N LEU A 196 9.64 20.22 -4.06
CA LEU A 196 8.62 20.97 -4.78
C LEU A 196 9.18 22.32 -5.24
N ALA A 197 8.90 22.68 -6.48
CA ALA A 197 9.15 24.02 -7.01
C ALA A 197 8.23 25.04 -6.32
N PRO A 198 8.71 26.27 -6.02
CA PRO A 198 7.94 27.30 -5.33
C PRO A 198 6.98 28.06 -6.26
N SER A 199 6.40 27.37 -7.25
CA SER A 199 5.47 27.90 -8.24
C SER A 199 4.50 26.80 -8.71
N TYR A 200 3.27 27.20 -9.01
CA TYR A 200 2.33 26.31 -9.71
C TYR A 200 2.59 26.32 -11.21
N ASN A 201 2.38 25.18 -11.86
CA ASN A 201 2.85 24.93 -13.23
C ASN A 201 1.81 25.19 -14.33
N GLY A 202 0.57 25.51 -13.97
CA GLY A 202 -0.52 25.76 -14.93
C GLY A 202 -1.04 24.53 -15.66
N ILE A 203 -0.57 23.32 -15.31
CA ILE A 203 -0.98 22.06 -15.94
C ILE A 203 -2.33 21.65 -15.38
N ALA A 204 -3.32 21.43 -16.25
CA ALA A 204 -4.66 21.04 -15.86
C ALA A 204 -5.33 20.11 -16.88
N GLY A 205 -6.24 19.26 -16.39
CA GLY A 205 -7.00 18.29 -17.17
C GLY A 205 -6.59 16.84 -16.89
N ASN A 206 -7.10 15.92 -17.71
CA ASN A 206 -6.71 14.52 -17.63
C ASN A 206 -5.34 14.33 -18.27
N ILE A 207 -4.33 14.15 -17.43
CA ILE A 207 -2.95 13.96 -17.83
C ILE A 207 -2.73 12.48 -18.11
N ALA A 208 -2.23 12.16 -19.31
CA ALA A 208 -1.86 10.80 -19.66
C ALA A 208 -0.69 10.33 -18.79
N ILE A 209 -0.79 9.10 -18.29
CA ILE A 209 0.24 8.48 -17.48
C ILE A 209 1.14 7.63 -18.38
N SER A 210 2.39 8.05 -18.49
CA SER A 210 3.42 7.40 -19.31
C SER A 210 4.56 6.88 -18.43
N SER A 211 4.25 6.00 -17.49
CA SER A 211 5.25 5.40 -16.59
C SER A 211 5.02 3.90 -16.45
N PRO A 212 6.07 3.07 -16.55
CA PRO A 212 5.97 1.63 -16.31
C PRO A 212 5.94 1.28 -14.81
N HIS A 213 6.06 2.28 -13.92
CA HIS A 213 6.17 2.05 -12.49
C HIS A 213 4.90 1.38 -11.92
N PRO A 214 5.02 0.44 -10.97
CA PRO A 214 3.88 -0.29 -10.39
C PRO A 214 2.75 0.60 -9.83
N LEU A 215 3.07 1.84 -9.42
CA LEU A 215 2.07 2.84 -9.00
C LEU A 215 1.00 3.11 -10.08
N PHE A 216 1.31 2.87 -11.35
CA PHE A 216 0.46 3.21 -12.48
C PHE A 216 -0.10 1.99 -13.22
N VAL A 217 -0.03 0.79 -12.62
CA VAL A 217 -0.69 -0.39 -13.20
C VAL A 217 -2.19 -0.13 -13.30
N GLY A 218 -2.73 -0.24 -14.52
CA GLY A 218 -4.15 0.04 -14.79
C GLY A 218 -4.52 1.52 -14.74
N VAL A 219 -3.54 2.42 -14.81
CA VAL A 219 -3.76 3.88 -14.80
C VAL A 219 -3.28 4.48 -16.12
N ASN A 220 -4.22 4.92 -16.96
CA ASN A 220 -3.93 5.54 -18.25
C ASN A 220 -3.93 7.07 -18.17
N SER A 221 -4.76 7.64 -17.29
CA SER A 221 -4.80 9.08 -17.06
C SER A 221 -5.25 9.44 -15.65
N LEU A 222 -4.74 10.55 -15.12
CA LEU A 222 -5.15 11.12 -13.84
C LEU A 222 -5.48 12.61 -14.03
N TYR A 223 -6.46 13.10 -13.27
CA TYR A 223 -6.86 14.50 -13.34
C TYR A 223 -5.92 15.37 -12.49
N GLN A 224 -5.50 16.51 -13.04
CA GLN A 224 -4.76 17.55 -12.33
C GLN A 224 -5.37 18.92 -12.60
N ASN A 225 -5.09 19.87 -11.72
CA ASN A 225 -5.43 21.28 -11.84
C ASN A 225 -4.44 22.17 -11.06
N ASN A 226 -3.29 22.44 -11.69
CA ASN A 226 -2.31 23.47 -11.33
C ASN A 226 -1.54 23.22 -10.01
N GLY A 227 -0.77 22.13 -9.96
CA GLY A 227 0.09 21.75 -8.85
C GLY A 227 1.52 22.32 -8.84
N ASN A 228 2.29 22.00 -7.79
CA ASN A 228 3.73 22.34 -7.66
C ASN A 228 4.60 21.32 -8.40
N SER A 229 5.40 21.73 -9.38
CA SER A 229 6.31 20.81 -10.06
C SER A 229 7.28 20.13 -9.11
N ILE A 230 7.44 18.83 -9.24
CA ILE A 230 8.36 18.03 -8.44
C ILE A 230 9.73 17.99 -9.13
N VAL A 231 10.79 18.12 -8.34
CA VAL A 231 12.18 18.08 -8.78
C VAL A 231 12.88 16.93 -8.08
N ASP A 232 13.58 16.12 -8.87
CA ASP A 232 14.58 15.17 -8.38
C ASP A 232 15.90 15.92 -8.13
N LEU A 233 16.34 15.98 -6.88
CA LEU A 233 17.57 16.64 -6.45
C LEU A 233 18.80 15.74 -6.61
N GLU A 234 18.59 14.42 -6.68
CA GLU A 234 19.63 13.40 -6.70
C GLU A 234 19.35 12.36 -7.80
N PRO A 235 19.30 12.73 -9.09
CA PRO A 235 18.82 11.84 -10.16
C PRO A 235 19.73 10.63 -10.45
N ALA A 236 20.89 10.56 -9.79
CA ALA A 236 21.78 9.40 -9.84
C ALA A 236 21.51 8.40 -8.71
N ASN A 237 20.73 8.80 -7.69
CA ASN A 237 20.31 7.96 -6.59
C ASN A 237 19.11 7.11 -7.05
N PRO A 238 19.20 5.77 -7.05
CA PRO A 238 18.11 4.91 -7.51
C PRO A 238 16.90 4.92 -6.57
N ASP A 239 17.02 5.48 -5.36
CA ASP A 239 15.94 5.49 -4.39
C ASP A 239 14.86 6.52 -4.73
N ASN A 240 15.19 7.62 -5.41
CA ASN A 240 14.24 8.67 -5.81
C ASN A 240 14.10 8.77 -7.33
N GLU A 241 12.88 9.04 -7.79
CA GLU A 241 12.60 9.23 -9.22
C GLU A 241 11.36 10.12 -9.42
N VAL A 242 11.44 11.06 -10.36
CA VAL A 242 10.24 11.69 -10.95
C VAL A 242 9.70 10.78 -12.05
N LEU A 243 8.57 10.13 -11.78
CA LEU A 243 8.00 9.06 -12.60
C LEU A 243 7.22 9.56 -13.82
N VAL A 244 6.66 10.76 -13.73
CA VAL A 244 5.82 11.35 -14.79
C VAL A 244 6.17 12.83 -14.91
N THR A 245 6.44 13.26 -16.14
CA THR A 245 6.68 14.67 -16.47
C THR A 245 5.80 15.12 -17.62
N LEU A 246 5.45 16.41 -17.65
CA LEU A 246 4.80 17.04 -18.79
C LEU A 246 5.37 18.45 -18.98
N GLY A 247 5.82 18.78 -20.18
CA GLY A 247 6.41 20.10 -20.45
C GLY A 247 7.71 20.40 -19.70
N GLY A 248 8.33 19.38 -19.07
CA GLY A 248 9.49 19.53 -18.19
C GLY A 248 9.14 19.61 -16.69
N ASP A 249 7.85 19.69 -16.35
CA ASP A 249 7.38 19.71 -14.97
C ASP A 249 7.14 18.29 -14.44
N GLY A 250 7.69 17.98 -13.26
CA GLY A 250 7.44 16.72 -12.56
C GLY A 250 6.07 16.70 -11.90
N LEU A 251 5.30 15.64 -12.16
CA LEU A 251 3.90 15.53 -11.73
C LEU A 251 3.72 14.46 -10.65
N TYR A 252 4.42 13.34 -10.79
CA TYR A 252 4.44 12.27 -9.79
C TYR A 252 5.87 11.85 -9.56
N ALA A 253 6.25 11.68 -8.31
CA ALA A 253 7.55 11.18 -7.91
C ALA A 253 7.42 10.14 -6.81
N VAL A 254 8.48 9.36 -6.65
CA VAL A 254 8.57 8.36 -5.60
C VAL A 254 9.95 8.42 -4.96
N TRP A 255 10.00 8.13 -3.66
CA TRP A 255 11.19 7.62 -3.00
C TRP A 255 10.89 6.23 -2.44
N VAL A 256 11.69 5.23 -2.76
CA VAL A 256 11.65 3.87 -2.20
C VAL A 256 13.10 3.42 -2.04
N PRO A 257 13.55 3.02 -0.84
CA PRO A 257 14.90 2.55 -0.67
C PRO A 257 15.10 1.28 -1.51
N GLU A 258 16.19 1.23 -2.29
CA GLU A 258 16.58 0.03 -3.02
C GLU A 258 16.59 -1.14 -2.02
N PRO A 259 16.00 -2.31 -2.36
CA PRO A 259 16.17 -3.47 -1.50
C PRO A 259 17.66 -3.69 -1.31
N ALA A 260 18.12 -3.64 -0.05
CA ALA A 260 19.52 -3.83 0.28
C ALA A 260 20.05 -4.99 -0.57
N PRO A 261 21.13 -4.80 -1.37
CA PRO A 261 21.62 -5.86 -2.23
C PRO A 261 21.86 -7.08 -1.34
N LEU A 262 21.23 -8.19 -1.68
CA LEU A 262 21.49 -9.51 -1.08
C LEU A 262 22.93 -9.90 -1.43
N LEU A 263 23.90 -9.23 -0.81
CA LEU A 263 25.31 -9.56 -0.86
C LEU A 263 25.49 -10.86 -0.05
N LEU A 264 25.34 -11.97 -0.77
CA LEU A 264 26.21 -13.13 -0.64
C LEU A 264 26.35 -13.74 0.77
N LEU A 265 25.24 -14.10 1.44
CA LEU A 265 25.27 -15.14 2.49
C LEU A 265 25.39 -16.56 1.90
N GLY A 266 26.08 -16.68 0.76
CA GLY A 266 26.05 -17.83 -0.13
C GLY A 266 27.39 -18.50 -0.38
N VAL A 267 28.42 -18.37 0.47
CA VAL A 267 29.58 -19.29 0.46
C VAL A 267 30.19 -19.44 1.87
N ALA A 268 29.51 -20.16 2.75
CA ALA A 268 30.17 -20.76 3.92
C ALA A 268 29.54 -22.13 4.24
N ALA A 269 29.33 -22.94 3.21
CA ALA A 269 29.00 -24.35 3.36
C ALA A 269 30.10 -25.21 2.71
N LEU A 270 30.92 -25.78 3.59
CA LEU A 270 31.46 -27.14 3.45
C LEU A 270 32.63 -27.38 2.45
N ILE A 271 33.86 -27.08 2.88
CA ILE A 271 35.00 -28.00 2.61
C ILE A 271 35.64 -28.40 3.92
N ARG A 272 35.11 -29.47 4.53
CA ARG A 272 35.85 -30.29 5.49
C ARG A 272 36.18 -31.61 4.80
N ARG A 273 37.21 -31.62 3.94
CA ARG A 273 37.80 -32.88 3.48
C ARG A 273 38.61 -33.48 4.63
N ARG A 274 38.04 -34.49 5.28
CA ARG A 274 38.82 -35.53 5.94
C ARG A 274 39.28 -36.53 4.86
N ARG A 275 40.58 -36.61 4.64
CA ARG A 275 41.41 -37.82 4.69
C ARG A 275 42.85 -37.42 4.42
#